data_AF-A0A7C3P4W3-F1
#
_entry.id   AF-A0A7C3P4W3-F1
#
_cell.length_a   1.000
_cell.length_b   1.000
_cell.length_c   1.000
_cell.angle_alpha   90.00
_cell.angle_beta   90.00
_cell.angle_gamma   90.00
#
_symmetry.space_group_name_H-M   'P 1'
#
loop_
_entity.id
_entity.type
_entity.pdbx_description
1 polymer ?
#
loop_
_entity_poly.entity_id
_entity_poly.type
_entity_poly.pdbx_seq_one_letter_code
_entity_poly.pdbx_strand_id
1 'polypeptide(L)'
;MAKAMEKNGDRILWTDRGSMIRKKRAGIKSNVLLLLTLLLFFLIGGSLFYVWSRIQVIQLGYEISNALKVERALREENKKLRLEIATLKSYARIEKVAVEELRMVKPKPEQVIVIR
;
A
#
# COMPACT_ATOMS: atom_id res chain seq x y z
N MET A 1 6.97 -89.28 70.97
CA MET A 1 6.80 -87.81 70.89
C MET A 1 7.46 -87.35 69.60
N ALA A 2 6.87 -87.52 68.41
CA ALA A 2 5.86 -86.63 67.79
C ALA A 2 6.19 -85.14 68.09
N LYS A 3 6.51 -84.27 67.14
CA LYS A 3 5.95 -84.09 65.80
C LYS A 3 6.85 -83.15 64.99
N ALA A 4 7.30 -83.58 63.80
CA ALA A 4 7.68 -82.66 62.73
C ALA A 4 6.37 -82.12 62.13
N MET A 5 6.24 -80.79 61.99
CA MET A 5 5.12 -80.20 61.27
C MET A 5 5.56 -78.93 60.54
N GLU A 6 5.70 -79.11 59.23
CA GLU A 6 5.65 -78.15 58.14
C GLU A 6 4.58 -77.07 58.32
N LYS A 7 4.94 -75.81 58.00
CA LYS A 7 3.95 -74.85 57.49
C LYS A 7 4.57 -73.91 56.45
N ASN A 8 4.37 -74.35 55.22
CA ASN A 8 4.33 -73.59 53.98
C ASN A 8 3.40 -72.35 54.08
N GLY A 9 3.77 -71.25 53.40
CA GLY A 9 2.96 -70.04 53.19
C GLY A 9 3.45 -68.83 54.01
N ASP A 10 3.86 -67.69 53.46
CA ASP A 10 3.53 -67.15 52.14
C ASP A 10 4.62 -66.21 51.63
N ARG A 11 5.01 -66.52 50.39
CA ARG A 11 5.34 -65.59 49.30
C ARG A 11 5.06 -64.12 49.63
N ILE A 12 6.10 -63.41 50.05
CA ILE A 12 6.17 -61.96 49.84
C ILE A 12 7.35 -61.69 48.93
N LEU A 13 7.11 -62.00 47.65
CA LEU A 13 7.79 -61.38 46.53
C LEU A 13 7.49 -59.87 46.62
N TRP A 14 8.31 -59.12 47.36
CA TRP A 14 8.42 -57.70 47.07
C TRP A 14 9.16 -57.59 45.74
N THR A 15 8.39 -57.72 44.67
CA THR A 15 8.83 -57.38 43.33
C THR A 15 9.18 -55.90 43.35
N ASP A 16 10.47 -55.61 43.27
CA ASP A 16 10.90 -54.47 42.47
C ASP A 16 10.37 -54.72 41.04
N ARG A 17 9.25 -54.07 40.71
CA ARG A 17 8.78 -53.96 39.34
C ARG A 17 8.31 -52.55 39.13
N GLY A 18 9.23 -51.76 38.60
CA GLY A 18 8.99 -50.39 38.23
C GLY A 18 7.76 -50.23 37.36
N SER A 19 6.92 -49.28 37.75
CA SER A 19 6.10 -48.54 36.81
C SER A 19 6.83 -47.24 36.51
N MET A 20 7.88 -47.33 35.68
CA MET A 20 8.33 -46.18 34.90
C MET A 20 7.12 -45.69 34.11
N ILE A 21 6.43 -44.66 34.61
CA ILE A 21 5.48 -43.89 33.82
C ILE A 21 6.31 -43.13 32.78
N ARG A 22 6.64 -43.82 31.68
CA ARG A 22 7.19 -43.20 30.48
C ARG A 22 6.08 -42.37 29.83
N LYS A 23 5.85 -41.14 30.33
CA LYS A 23 5.23 -40.08 29.53
C LYS A 23 6.25 -39.57 28.50
N LYS A 24 6.59 -40.42 27.52
CA LYS A 24 7.39 -40.05 26.35
C LYS A 24 6.60 -40.32 25.07
N ARG A 25 5.44 -39.67 24.90
CA ARG A 25 4.72 -39.54 23.60
C ARG A 25 3.96 -38.21 23.45
N ALA A 26 4.36 -37.16 24.15
CA ALA A 26 3.76 -35.82 24.00
C ALA A 26 4.58 -34.87 23.11
N GLY A 27 5.84 -35.20 22.78
CA GLY A 27 6.72 -34.30 22.03
C GLY A 27 6.34 -34.12 20.55
N ILE A 28 5.89 -35.19 19.88
CA ILE A 28 5.58 -35.13 18.44
C ILE A 28 4.24 -34.42 18.19
N LYS A 29 3.19 -34.73 18.99
CA LYS A 29 1.89 -34.07 18.86
C LYS A 29 1.96 -32.59 19.23
N SER A 30 2.74 -32.23 20.25
CA SER A 30 2.94 -30.82 20.67
C SER A 30 3.65 -30.00 19.59
N ASN A 31 4.70 -30.54 18.96
CA ASN A 31 5.39 -29.83 17.88
C ASN A 31 4.48 -29.64 16.65
N VAL A 32 3.66 -30.64 16.31
CA VAL A 32 2.67 -30.52 15.24
C VAL A 32 1.61 -29.46 15.57
N LEU A 33 1.08 -29.44 16.80
CA LEU A 33 0.15 -28.41 17.27
C LEU A 33 0.78 -27.01 17.20
N LEU A 34 2.02 -26.85 17.67
CA LEU A 34 2.73 -25.57 17.59
C LEU A 34 2.94 -25.11 16.15
N LEU A 35 3.37 -26.00 15.25
CA LEU A 35 3.51 -25.69 13.83
C LEU A 35 2.17 -25.29 13.18
N LEU A 36 1.08 -25.97 13.54
CA LEU A 36 -0.25 -25.68 13.00
C LEU A 36 -0.79 -24.35 13.51
N THR A 37 -0.55 -24.01 14.78
CA THR A 37 -0.88 -22.69 15.33
C THR A 37 -0.06 -21.57 14.69
N LEU A 38 1.24 -21.80 14.46
CA LEU A 38 2.11 -20.83 13.81
C LEU A 38 1.69 -20.60 12.35
N LEU A 39 1.36 -21.66 11.63
CA LEU A 39 0.84 -21.58 10.26
C LEU A 39 -0.45 -20.77 10.21
N LEU A 40 -1.41 -21.06 11.11
CA LEU A 40 -2.66 -20.31 11.18
C LEU A 40 -2.43 -18.83 11.49
N PHE A 41 -1.53 -18.53 12.43
CA PHE A 41 -1.16 -17.16 12.76
C PHE A 41 -0.54 -16.44 11.55
N PHE A 42 0.34 -17.12 10.80
CA PHE A 42 0.95 -16.57 9.59
C PHE A 42 -0.09 -16.31 8.49
N LEU A 43 -1.07 -17.21 8.32
CA LEU A 43 -2.16 -17.02 7.36
C LEU A 43 -3.03 -15.82 7.73
N ILE A 44 -3.40 -15.69 9.00
CA ILE A 44 -4.22 -14.57 9.49
C ILE A 44 -3.44 -13.25 9.35
N GLY A 45 -2.20 -13.22 9.83
CA GLY A 45 -1.33 -12.04 9.74
C GLY A 45 -1.05 -11.62 8.30
N GLY A 46 -0.73 -12.58 7.43
CA GLY A 46 -0.51 -12.34 6.01
C GLY A 46 -1.77 -11.84 5.29
N SER A 47 -2.94 -12.39 5.61
CA SER A 47 -4.21 -11.94 5.05
C SER A 47 -4.53 -10.50 5.47
N LEU A 48 -4.33 -10.17 6.74
CA LEU A 48 -4.58 -8.82 7.25
C LEU A 48 -3.59 -7.81 6.65
N PHE A 49 -2.30 -8.19 6.56
CA PHE A 49 -1.28 -7.38 5.90
C PHE A 49 -1.59 -7.15 4.42
N TYR A 50 -2.09 -8.18 3.72
CA TYR A 50 -2.49 -8.05 2.32
C TYR A 50 -3.65 -7.07 2.15
N VAL A 51 -4.70 -7.16 2.98
CA VAL A 51 -5.83 -6.22 2.93
C VAL A 51 -5.36 -4.80 3.22
N TRP A 52 -4.52 -4.61 4.24
CA TRP A 52 -3.96 -3.30 4.56
C TRP A 52 -3.14 -2.72 3.40
N SER A 53 -2.22 -3.51 2.84
CA SER A 53 -1.44 -3.12 1.66
C SER A 53 -2.33 -2.76 0.47
N ARG A 54 -3.38 -3.56 0.23
CA ARG A 54 -4.34 -3.30 -0.86
C ARG A 54 -5.08 -1.97 -0.68
N ILE A 55 -5.46 -1.62 0.55
CA ILE A 55 -6.11 -0.34 0.85
C ILE A 55 -5.14 0.82 0.56
N GLN A 56 -3.88 0.71 0.99
CA GLN A 56 -2.85 1.73 0.71
C GLN A 56 -2.64 1.93 -0.79
N VAL A 57 -2.57 0.85 -1.57
CA VAL A 57 -2.43 0.92 -3.04
C VAL A 57 -3.62 1.65 -3.67
N ILE A 58 -4.84 1.38 -3.21
CA ILE A 58 -6.04 2.04 -3.71
C ILE A 58 -5.99 3.54 -3.39
N GLN A 59 -5.66 3.93 -2.15
CA GLN A 59 -5.55 5.33 -1.74
C GLN A 59 -4.51 6.08 -2.57
N LEU A 60 -3.32 5.52 -2.73
CA LEU A 60 -2.27 6.08 -3.57
C LEU A 60 -2.72 6.22 -5.04
N GLY A 61 -3.45 5.22 -5.56
CA GLY A 61 -4.03 5.30 -6.90
C GLY A 61 -5.02 6.46 -7.06
N TYR A 62 -5.84 6.74 -6.04
CA TYR A 62 -6.73 7.89 -6.03
C TYR A 62 -5.98 9.22 -5.95
N GLU A 63 -4.96 9.31 -5.10
CA GLU A 63 -4.12 10.52 -5.01
C GLU A 63 -3.46 10.85 -6.35
N ILE A 64 -2.87 9.84 -7.00
CA ILE A 64 -2.28 9.98 -8.33
C ILE A 64 -3.33 10.43 -9.35
N SER A 65 -4.51 9.79 -9.35
CA SER A 65 -5.60 10.15 -10.26
C SER A 65 -6.06 11.60 -10.07
N ASN A 66 -6.18 12.05 -8.83
CA ASN A 66 -6.56 13.42 -8.50
C ASN A 66 -5.47 14.42 -8.91
N ALA A 67 -4.20 14.13 -8.61
CA ALA A 67 -3.07 14.96 -9.02
C ALA A 67 -3.01 15.10 -10.55
N LEU A 68 -3.21 14.00 -11.30
CA LEU A 68 -3.23 14.01 -12.76
C LEU A 68 -4.43 14.79 -13.33
N LYS A 69 -5.58 14.80 -12.66
CA LYS A 69 -6.73 15.63 -13.08
C LYS A 69 -6.41 17.11 -12.93
N VAL A 70 -5.82 17.49 -11.80
CA VAL A 70 -5.43 18.89 -11.53
C VAL A 70 -4.36 19.35 -12.52
N GLU A 71 -3.35 18.51 -12.78
CA GLU A 71 -2.29 18.80 -13.75
C GLU A 71 -2.85 19.01 -15.17
N ARG A 72 -3.79 18.17 -15.59
CA ARG A 72 -4.49 18.32 -16.88
C ARG A 72 -5.29 19.62 -16.95
N ALA A 73 -6.07 19.94 -15.93
CA ALA A 73 -6.87 21.17 -15.88
C ALA A 73 -5.98 22.42 -15.98
N LEU A 74 -4.90 22.47 -15.20
CA LEU A 74 -3.92 23.57 -15.25
C LEU A 74 -3.23 23.68 -16.61
N ARG A 75 -2.91 22.55 -17.25
CA ARG A 75 -2.29 22.55 -18.58
C ARG A 75 -3.24 23.10 -19.64
N GLU A 76 -4.52 22.73 -19.59
CA GLU A 76 -5.54 23.26 -20.49
C GLU A 76 -5.75 24.77 -20.30
N GLU A 77 -5.82 25.23 -19.05
CA GLU A 77 -5.92 26.64 -18.72
C GLU A 77 -4.70 27.42 -19.23
N ASN A 78 -3.49 26.91 -18.99
CA ASN A 78 -2.27 27.56 -19.47
C ASN A 78 -2.25 27.66 -21.01
N LYS A 79 -2.70 26.61 -21.71
CA LYS A 79 -2.81 26.62 -23.18
C LYS A 79 -3.82 27.68 -23.64
N LYS A 80 -4.98 27.78 -22.98
CA LYS A 80 -5.98 28.81 -23.28
C LYS A 80 -5.43 30.22 -23.08
N LEU A 81 -4.80 30.49 -21.93
CA LEU A 81 -4.19 31.79 -21.64
C LEU A 81 -3.09 32.16 -22.65
N ARG A 82 -2.28 31.19 -23.08
CA ARG A 82 -1.27 31.42 -24.14
C ARG A 82 -1.91 31.81 -25.46
N LEU A 83 -3.03 31.20 -25.83
CA LEU A 83 -3.78 31.56 -27.04
C LEU A 83 -4.41 32.95 -26.92
N GLU A 84 -4.98 33.28 -25.76
CA GLU A 84 -5.49 34.62 -25.48
C GLU A 84 -4.38 35.67 -25.60
N ILE A 85 -3.21 35.43 -25.00
CA ILE A 85 -2.05 36.32 -25.13
C ILE A 85 -1.64 36.48 -26.59
N ALA A 86 -1.53 35.39 -27.35
CA ALA A 86 -1.16 35.44 -28.77
C ALA A 86 -2.17 36.24 -29.59
N THR A 87 -3.46 36.07 -29.30
CA THR A 87 -4.55 36.80 -29.95
C THR A 87 -4.52 38.29 -29.61
N LEU A 88 -4.32 38.62 -28.33
CA LEU A 88 -4.23 40.01 -27.86
C LEU A 88 -3.00 40.72 -28.42
N LYS A 89 -1.87 40.02 -28.53
CA LYS A 89 -0.64 40.54 -29.14
C LYS A 89 -0.65 40.53 -30.67
N SER A 90 -1.66 39.93 -31.30
CA SER A 90 -1.69 39.85 -32.75
C SER A 90 -1.80 41.25 -33.37
N TYR A 91 -0.86 41.56 -34.27
CA TYR A 91 -0.82 42.86 -34.95
C TYR A 91 -2.16 43.16 -35.65
N ALA A 92 -2.77 42.15 -36.27
CA ALA A 92 -4.06 42.27 -36.93
C ALA A 92 -5.18 42.74 -35.99
N ARG A 93 -5.27 42.19 -34.76
CA ARG A 93 -6.24 42.67 -33.76
C ARG A 93 -5.92 44.09 -33.31
N ILE A 94 -4.65 44.39 -33.06
CA ILE A 94 -4.21 45.72 -32.62
C ILE A 94 -4.51 46.77 -33.70
N GLU A 95 -4.20 46.49 -34.96
CA GLU A 95 -4.50 47.36 -36.10
C GLU A 95 -6.00 47.56 -36.27
N LYS A 96 -6.80 46.48 -36.15
CA LYS A 96 -8.26 46.57 -36.17
C LYS A 96 -8.79 47.52 -35.09
N VAL A 97 -8.38 47.36 -33.84
CA VAL A 97 -8.79 48.25 -32.74
C VAL A 97 -8.31 49.69 -32.98
N ALA A 98 -7.06 49.86 -33.42
CA ALA A 98 -6.49 51.18 -33.69
C ALA A 98 -7.27 51.94 -34.78
N VAL A 99 -7.66 51.26 -35.87
CA VAL A 99 -8.36 51.89 -36.99
C VAL A 99 -9.85 52.02 -36.72
N GLU A 100 -10.52 50.97 -36.25
CA GLU A 100 -11.99 50.94 -36.12
C GLU A 100 -12.48 51.66 -34.87
N GLU A 101 -11.87 51.39 -33.71
CA GLU A 101 -12.34 51.93 -32.42
C GLU A 101 -11.67 53.27 -32.10
N LEU A 102 -10.36 53.36 -32.30
CA LEU A 102 -9.58 54.55 -31.95
C LEU A 102 -9.45 55.56 -33.10
N ARG A 103 -9.93 55.22 -34.30
CA ARG A 103 -9.86 56.05 -35.52
C ARG A 103 -8.45 56.57 -35.83
N MET A 104 -7.43 55.80 -35.45
CA MET A 104 -6.05 56.10 -35.75
C MET A 104 -5.80 55.91 -37.25
N VAL A 105 -4.99 56.80 -37.82
CA VAL A 105 -4.55 56.74 -39.22
C VAL A 105 -3.09 56.35 -39.27
N LYS A 106 -2.68 55.64 -40.33
CA LYS A 106 -1.26 55.29 -40.50
C LYS A 106 -0.43 56.58 -40.63
N PRO A 107 0.70 56.68 -39.90
CA PRO A 107 1.56 57.85 -39.98
C PRO A 107 2.17 57.95 -41.38
N LYS A 108 2.37 59.18 -41.85
CA LYS A 108 3.09 59.45 -43.09
C LYS A 108 4.59 59.15 -42.91
N PRO A 109 5.33 58.87 -44.01
CA PRO A 109 6.77 58.62 -43.93
C PRO A 109 7.54 59.72 -43.20
N GLU A 110 7.12 60.98 -43.36
CA GLU A 110 7.75 62.13 -42.70
C GLU A 110 7.59 62.15 -41.16
N GLN A 111 6.67 61.36 -40.61
CA GLN A 111 6.29 61.35 -39.19
C GLN A 111 6.93 60.18 -38.41
N VAL A 112 7.71 59.31 -39.07
CA VAL A 112 8.33 58.13 -38.45
C VAL A 112 9.77 58.43 -38.05
N ILE A 113 10.07 58.33 -36.76
CA ILE A 113 11.43 58.51 -36.20
C ILE A 113 11.92 57.15 -35.68
N VAL A 114 13.03 56.66 -36.20
CA VAL A 114 13.66 55.41 -35.73
C VAL A 114 14.61 55.73 -34.58
N ILE A 115 14.27 55.26 -33.37
CA ILE A 115 15.14 55.36 -32.20
C ILE A 115 16.03 54.10 -32.16
N ARG A 116 17.34 54.30 -31.98
CA ARG A 116 18.37 53.25 -31.97
C ARG A 116 18.98 53.08 -30.60
#